data_AF-A0A6A6N7N8-F1
#
_entry.id   AF-A0A6A6N7N8-F1
#
_cell.length_a   1.000
_cell.length_b   1.000
_cell.length_c   1.000
_cell.angle_alpha   90.00
_cell.angle_beta   90.00
_cell.angle_gamma   90.00
#
_symmetry.space_group_name_H-M   'P 1'
#
loop_
_entity.id
_entity.type
_entity.pdbx_description
1 polymer ?
#
loop_
_entity_poly.entity_id
_entity_poly.type
_entity_poly.pdbx_seq_one_letter_code
_entity_poly.pdbx_strand_id
1 'polypeptide(L)'
;MIFVEYLLDDSGPFILPISVSNEDALPNRIHNPIDEEDYQVSEGSRDEAEQTISPLSFPEVELNIKESIEILGDAVFPKLNWSSPKDSTWISTSGTLHCTLFGEIVLLLQSSDSLVHDLCHAYDSCSKKTLSRPLSFFLAVRSGETVEKDYKPSLQDNPTIA
;
A
#
# COMPACT_ATOMS: atom_id res chain seq x y z
N MET A 1 -7.31 -1.62 -13.78
CA MET A 1 -6.25 -2.48 -13.19
C MET A 1 -6.72 -2.75 -11.78
N ILE A 2 -7.29 -3.92 -11.51
CA ILE A 2 -8.08 -4.19 -10.29
C ILE A 2 -7.28 -3.93 -9.00
N PHE A 3 -5.97 -4.23 -9.00
CA PHE A 3 -5.10 -3.96 -7.84
C PHE A 3 -4.93 -2.47 -7.55
N VAL A 4 -4.81 -1.62 -8.58
CA VAL A 4 -4.71 -0.16 -8.41
C VAL A 4 -6.02 0.44 -7.94
N GLU A 5 -7.15 -0.09 -8.45
CA GLU A 5 -8.49 0.30 -7.99
C GLU A 5 -8.67 -0.07 -6.51
N TYR A 6 -8.23 -1.26 -6.10
CA TYR A 6 -8.22 -1.67 -4.70
C TYR A 6 -7.36 -0.76 -3.80
N LEU A 7 -6.16 -0.37 -4.24
CA LEU A 7 -5.31 0.54 -3.47
C LEU A 7 -5.91 1.95 -3.30
N LEU A 8 -6.80 2.36 -4.21
CA LEU A 8 -7.47 3.66 -4.18
C LEU A 8 -8.86 3.61 -3.57
N ASP A 9 -9.34 2.43 -3.19
CA ASP A 9 -10.67 2.27 -2.62
C ASP A 9 -10.68 2.72 -1.16
N ASP A 10 -11.38 3.83 -0.91
CA ASP A 10 -11.62 4.42 0.42
C ASP A 10 -13.07 4.26 0.87
N SER A 11 -13.91 3.56 0.09
CA SER A 11 -15.37 3.57 0.24
C SER A 11 -15.88 2.70 1.39
N GLY A 12 -15.00 2.08 2.17
CA GLY A 12 -15.39 1.10 3.17
C GLY A 12 -14.34 0.85 4.26
N PRO A 13 -14.63 -0.07 5.19
CA PRO A 13 -13.66 -0.50 6.18
C PRO A 13 -12.38 -1.03 5.51
N PHE A 14 -11.25 -0.85 6.19
CA PHE A 14 -9.98 -1.36 5.71
C PHE A 14 -9.96 -2.90 5.75
N ILE A 15 -10.04 -3.52 4.57
CA ILE A 15 -10.03 -4.98 4.39
C ILE A 15 -8.79 -5.38 3.59
N LEU A 16 -7.90 -6.17 4.21
CA LEU A 16 -6.75 -6.76 3.53
C LEU A 16 -7.19 -7.86 2.54
N PRO A 17 -6.44 -8.08 1.44
CA PRO A 17 -6.75 -9.15 0.52
C PRO A 17 -6.50 -10.50 1.18
N ILE A 18 -7.29 -11.51 0.81
CA ILE A 18 -7.02 -12.89 1.20
C ILE A 18 -5.70 -13.33 0.55
N SER A 19 -4.77 -13.77 1.41
CA SER A 19 -3.51 -14.40 1.03
C SER A 19 -3.74 -15.82 0.52
N VAL A 20 -3.25 -16.16 -0.68
CA VAL A 20 -3.34 -17.53 -1.21
C VAL A 20 -2.47 -18.53 -0.47
N SER A 21 -1.47 -18.06 0.31
CA SER A 21 -0.72 -18.94 1.22
C SER A 21 -1.21 -18.86 2.66
N ASN A 22 -2.37 -18.22 2.92
CA ASN A 22 -2.97 -18.12 4.24
C ASN A 22 -2.06 -17.42 5.29
N GLU A 23 -1.21 -16.51 4.80
CA GLU A 23 -0.37 -15.63 5.62
C GLU A 23 -1.18 -14.42 6.10
N ASP A 24 -1.05 -14.08 7.38
CA ASP A 24 -1.71 -12.92 7.99
C ASP A 24 -0.67 -11.84 8.33
N ALA A 25 -0.88 -10.62 7.82
CA ALA A 25 -0.03 -9.47 8.13
C ALA A 25 -0.24 -8.92 9.54
N LEU A 26 -1.37 -9.27 10.19
CA LEU A 26 -1.75 -8.81 11.52
C LEU A 26 -2.01 -10.00 12.46
N PRO A 27 -1.01 -10.90 12.69
CA PRO A 27 -1.23 -12.16 13.40
C PRO A 27 -1.63 -11.99 14.88
N ASN A 28 -1.32 -10.84 15.47
CA ASN A 28 -1.69 -10.50 16.85
C ASN A 28 -3.04 -9.79 16.95
N ARG A 29 -3.76 -9.58 15.83
CA ARG A 29 -5.11 -9.06 15.88
C ARG A 29 -5.98 -10.08 16.60
N ILE A 30 -6.67 -9.63 17.64
CA ILE A 30 -7.69 -10.43 18.30
C ILE A 30 -8.70 -10.80 17.22
N HIS A 31 -8.65 -12.05 16.77
CA HIS A 31 -9.72 -12.65 16.00
C HIS A 31 -10.88 -12.75 16.98
N ASN A 32 -11.78 -11.77 16.96
CA ASN A 32 -13.11 -11.98 17.49
C ASN A 32 -13.84 -12.77 16.39
N PRO A 33 -13.97 -14.12 16.49
CA PRO A 33 -14.95 -14.79 15.65
C PRO A 33 -16.26 -14.11 15.99
N ILE A 34 -16.82 -13.38 15.03
CA ILE A 34 -18.05 -12.62 15.22
C ILE A 34 -19.12 -13.66 15.58
N ASP A 35 -19.44 -13.79 16.86
CA ASP A 35 -20.83 -14.05 17.24
C ASP A 35 -21.57 -12.76 16.86
N GLU A 36 -22.47 -12.90 15.89
CA GLU A 36 -23.26 -11.86 15.22
C GLU A 36 -24.26 -11.13 16.16
N GLU A 37 -24.00 -11.02 17.47
CA GLU A 37 -25.05 -10.70 18.43
C GLU A 37 -24.67 -9.74 19.57
N ASP A 38 -23.73 -8.81 19.40
CA ASP A 38 -23.56 -7.78 20.45
C ASP A 38 -23.11 -6.40 19.95
N TYR A 39 -23.92 -5.76 19.10
CA TYR A 39 -24.01 -4.29 19.03
C TYR A 39 -25.38 -3.86 18.46
N GLN A 40 -26.46 -4.13 19.20
CA GLN A 40 -27.77 -3.51 18.93
C GLN A 40 -27.79 -2.09 19.52
N VAL A 41 -27.22 -1.12 18.82
CA VAL A 41 -27.52 0.30 19.07
C VAL A 41 -28.83 0.63 18.34
N SER A 42 -29.92 0.64 19.10
CA SER A 42 -31.23 1.11 18.63
C SER A 42 -31.17 2.63 18.35
N GLU A 43 -30.86 3.03 17.12
CA GLU A 43 -31.27 4.32 16.57
C GLU A 43 -31.91 4.14 15.19
N GLY A 44 -32.98 4.92 14.95
CA GLY A 44 -34.01 4.67 13.96
C GLY A 44 -33.56 4.60 12.50
N SER A 45 -34.10 3.58 11.82
CA SER A 45 -34.56 3.58 10.42
C SER A 45 -33.65 4.26 9.37
N ARG A 46 -32.77 3.45 8.77
CA ARG A 46 -32.55 3.49 7.32
C ARG A 46 -32.08 2.11 6.84
N ASP A 47 -32.91 1.43 6.05
CA ASP A 47 -32.51 0.27 5.24
C ASP A 47 -31.38 0.72 4.29
N GLU A 48 -30.14 0.48 4.68
CA GLU A 48 -29.00 0.41 3.76
C GLU A 48 -28.53 -1.04 3.87
N ALA A 49 -28.80 -1.82 2.82
CA ALA A 49 -28.32 -3.20 2.73
C ALA A 49 -26.82 -3.23 3.02
N GLU A 50 -26.42 -3.87 4.12
CA GLU A 50 -25.02 -4.19 4.40
C GLU A 50 -24.49 -5.01 3.23
N GLN A 51 -23.82 -4.34 2.30
CA GLN A 51 -23.05 -5.03 1.27
C GLN A 51 -21.93 -5.75 2.02
N THR A 52 -22.05 -7.07 2.12
CA THR A 52 -20.99 -7.93 2.60
C THR A 52 -19.82 -7.83 1.61
N ILE A 53 -18.91 -6.89 1.86
CA ILE A 53 -17.71 -6.69 1.05
C ILE A 53 -16.87 -7.95 1.20
N SER A 54 -16.91 -8.81 0.17
CA SER A 54 -16.10 -10.01 0.14
C SER A 54 -14.64 -9.59 -0.09
N PRO A 55 -13.68 -10.02 0.75
CA PRO A 55 -12.28 -9.67 0.58
C PRO A 55 -11.75 -10.18 -0.77
N LEU A 56 -11.04 -9.31 -1.48
CA LEU A 56 -10.41 -9.62 -2.77
C LEU A 56 -9.17 -10.49 -2.57
N SER A 57 -8.68 -11.12 -3.64
CA SER A 57 -7.38 -11.80 -3.66
C SER A 57 -6.60 -11.39 -4.91
N PHE A 58 -5.27 -11.39 -4.81
CA PHE A 58 -4.38 -11.02 -5.92
C PHE A 58 -3.27 -12.06 -6.12
N PRO A 59 -3.59 -13.30 -6.55
CA PRO A 59 -2.64 -14.42 -6.54
C PRO A 59 -1.36 -14.16 -7.33
N GLU A 60 -1.47 -13.56 -8.51
CA GLU A 60 -0.32 -13.24 -9.37
C GLU A 60 0.60 -12.19 -8.72
N VAL A 61 0.03 -11.15 -8.14
CA VAL A 61 0.78 -10.08 -7.45
C VAL A 61 1.46 -10.65 -6.20
N GLU A 62 0.74 -11.44 -5.43
CA GLU A 62 1.23 -12.08 -4.21
C GLU A 62 2.40 -13.04 -4.49
N LEU A 63 2.28 -13.89 -5.52
CA LEU A 63 3.34 -14.82 -5.90
C LEU A 63 4.60 -14.09 -6.37
N ASN A 64 4.45 -13.06 -7.22
CA ASN A 64 5.60 -12.26 -7.69
C ASN A 64 6.31 -11.54 -6.54
N ILE A 65 5.55 -11.04 -5.56
CA ILE A 65 6.09 -10.41 -4.36
C ILE A 65 6.84 -11.44 -3.51
N LYS A 66 6.26 -12.61 -3.28
CA LYS A 66 6.88 -13.69 -2.49
C LYS A 66 8.20 -14.14 -3.10
N GLU A 67 8.20 -14.42 -4.39
CA GLU A 67 9.43 -14.76 -5.13
C GLU A 67 10.47 -13.65 -4.97
N SER A 68 10.06 -12.38 -5.08
CA SER A 68 10.99 -11.25 -4.91
C SER A 68 11.55 -11.15 -3.48
N ILE A 69 10.76 -11.45 -2.46
CA ILE A 69 11.21 -11.46 -1.05
C ILE A 69 12.25 -12.55 -0.82
N GLU A 70 11.99 -13.77 -1.33
CA GLU A 70 12.93 -14.90 -1.25
C GLU A 70 14.26 -14.57 -1.95
N ILE A 71 14.21 -13.93 -3.12
CA ILE A 71 15.41 -13.54 -3.88
C ILE A 71 16.20 -12.42 -3.19
N LEU A 72 15.53 -11.46 -2.54
CA LEU A 72 16.15 -10.25 -1.99
C LEU A 72 16.64 -10.37 -0.54
N GLY A 73 16.49 -11.53 0.09
CA GLY A 73 17.01 -11.81 1.43
C GLY A 73 15.99 -11.60 2.55
N ASP A 74 14.82 -12.22 2.41
CA ASP A 74 13.74 -12.36 3.41
C ASP A 74 13.02 -11.08 3.84
N ALA A 75 13.50 -9.91 3.42
CA ALA A 75 12.91 -8.63 3.75
C ALA A 75 13.04 -7.61 2.63
N VAL A 76 11.95 -6.88 2.38
CA VAL A 76 11.89 -5.88 1.33
C VAL A 76 11.27 -4.56 1.79
N PHE A 77 11.58 -3.51 1.03
CA PHE A 77 11.02 -2.17 1.18
C PHE A 77 10.21 -1.84 -0.09
N PRO A 78 8.87 -1.77 0.00
CA PRO A 78 8.03 -1.51 -1.16
C PRO A 78 8.09 -0.04 -1.59
N LYS A 79 7.91 0.21 -2.89
CA LYS A 79 7.69 1.54 -3.47
C LYS A 79 6.94 1.46 -4.78
N LEU A 80 6.25 2.53 -5.15
CA LEU A 80 5.74 2.70 -6.51
C LEU A 80 6.78 3.42 -7.38
N ASN A 81 6.34 3.88 -8.54
CA ASN A 81 7.16 4.56 -9.53
C ASN A 81 8.06 5.65 -8.91
N TRP A 82 7.51 6.53 -8.08
CA TRP A 82 8.26 7.66 -7.50
C TRP A 82 8.49 7.52 -6.00
N SER A 83 7.48 7.11 -5.25
CA SER A 83 7.44 7.26 -3.80
C SER A 83 7.49 5.92 -3.07
N SER A 84 8.14 5.91 -1.90
CA SER A 84 8.02 4.86 -0.88
C SER A 84 6.97 5.26 0.15
N PRO A 85 6.25 4.32 0.79
CA PRO A 85 5.15 4.61 1.70
C PRO A 85 5.64 5.03 3.11
N LYS A 86 6.58 5.98 3.17
CA LYS A 86 7.27 6.40 4.41
C LYS A 86 6.33 7.05 5.44
N ASP A 87 5.23 7.61 4.97
CA ASP A 87 4.18 8.25 5.76
C ASP A 87 3.20 7.25 6.40
N SER A 88 3.26 5.96 6.04
CA SER A 88 2.38 4.92 6.58
C SER A 88 3.09 3.95 7.53
N THR A 89 4.31 4.22 7.99
CA THR A 89 5.00 3.35 8.96
C THR A 89 4.23 3.15 10.26
N TRP A 90 3.33 4.07 10.61
CA TRP A 90 2.51 4.00 11.82
C TRP A 90 1.53 2.81 11.83
N ILE A 91 1.13 2.28 10.66
CA ILE A 91 0.22 1.13 10.59
C ILE A 91 0.97 -0.22 10.61
N SER A 92 2.27 -0.21 10.36
CA SER A 92 3.11 -1.40 10.40
C SER A 92 3.22 -1.94 11.83
N THR A 93 3.12 -3.26 11.97
CA THR A 93 3.30 -3.96 13.26
C THR A 93 4.68 -3.72 13.88
N SER A 94 5.69 -3.48 13.04
CA SER A 94 7.06 -3.19 13.46
C SER A 94 7.36 -1.68 13.59
N GLY A 95 6.45 -0.81 13.14
CA GLY A 95 6.72 0.63 13.03
C GLY A 95 7.75 0.99 11.94
N THR A 96 8.03 0.08 11.01
CA THR A 96 9.02 0.27 9.94
C THR A 96 8.43 -0.06 8.56
N LEU A 97 9.17 0.26 7.49
CA LEU A 97 8.85 -0.12 6.10
C LEU A 97 9.30 -1.53 5.72
N HIS A 98 9.86 -2.27 6.67
CA HIS A 98 10.33 -3.62 6.46
C HIS A 98 9.13 -4.57 6.33
N CYS A 99 9.02 -5.24 5.19
CA CYS A 99 7.99 -6.23 4.94
C CYS A 99 8.59 -7.58 4.61
N THR A 100 8.02 -8.64 5.16
CA THR A 100 8.31 -10.04 4.83
C THR A 100 7.09 -10.74 4.23
N LEU A 101 5.89 -10.14 4.37
CA LEU A 101 4.63 -10.69 3.86
C LEU A 101 3.95 -9.76 2.84
N PHE A 102 3.18 -10.36 1.93
CA PHE A 102 2.35 -9.64 0.96
C PHE A 102 1.37 -8.67 1.63
N GLY A 103 0.68 -9.13 2.69
CA GLY A 103 -0.30 -8.29 3.38
C GLY A 103 0.33 -7.09 4.06
N GLU A 104 1.58 -7.17 4.54
CA GLU A 104 2.29 -6.02 5.13
C GLU A 104 2.60 -4.95 4.07
N ILE A 105 2.98 -5.39 2.86
CA ILE A 105 3.18 -4.48 1.73
C ILE A 105 1.87 -3.79 1.42
N VAL A 106 0.78 -4.54 1.22
CA VAL A 106 -0.54 -3.97 0.92
C VAL A 106 -0.99 -2.99 2.00
N LEU A 107 -0.81 -3.35 3.27
CA LEU A 107 -1.13 -2.52 4.42
C LEU A 107 -0.45 -1.15 4.35
N LEU A 108 0.86 -1.13 4.09
CA LEU A 108 1.62 0.10 3.92
C LEU A 108 1.18 0.88 2.68
N LEU A 109 0.96 0.20 1.55
CA LEU A 109 0.65 0.86 0.28
C LEU A 109 -0.69 1.60 0.36
N GLN A 110 -1.73 0.94 0.89
CA GLN A 110 -3.08 1.49 0.96
C GLN A 110 -3.21 2.60 2.01
N SER A 111 -2.32 2.62 3.01
CA SER A 111 -2.34 3.64 4.09
C SER A 111 -1.44 4.86 3.80
N SER A 112 -0.90 5.00 2.58
CA SER A 112 0.11 6.01 2.23
C SER A 112 -0.44 7.10 1.30
N ASP A 113 -0.47 8.33 1.80
CA ASP A 113 -0.83 9.53 1.01
C ASP A 113 0.16 9.78 -0.13
N SER A 114 1.45 9.51 0.12
CA SER A 114 2.51 9.62 -0.88
C SER A 114 2.27 8.71 -2.08
N LEU A 115 1.64 7.54 -1.87
CA LEU A 115 1.28 6.65 -2.97
C LEU A 115 -0.02 7.04 -3.66
N VAL A 116 -1.00 7.58 -2.92
CA VAL A 116 -2.18 8.21 -3.55
C VAL A 116 -1.72 9.32 -4.50
N HIS A 117 -0.73 10.13 -4.10
CA HIS A 117 -0.12 11.11 -4.98
C HIS A 117 0.51 10.47 -6.24
N ASP A 118 1.31 9.41 -6.10
CA ASP A 118 1.87 8.68 -7.25
C ASP A 118 0.78 8.15 -8.20
N LEU A 119 -0.32 7.64 -7.65
CA LEU A 119 -1.40 6.99 -8.40
C LEU A 119 -2.39 7.98 -9.03
N CYS A 120 -2.56 9.18 -8.48
CA CYS A 120 -3.60 10.13 -8.91
C CYS A 120 -3.04 11.46 -9.42
N HIS A 121 -1.90 11.90 -8.90
CA HIS A 121 -1.42 13.28 -9.00
C HIS A 121 0.00 13.42 -9.55
N ALA A 122 0.64 12.32 -9.98
CA ALA A 122 2.04 12.30 -10.41
C ALA A 122 2.40 13.36 -11.46
N TYR A 123 1.46 13.73 -12.34
CA TYR A 123 1.70 14.70 -13.41
C TYR A 123 1.09 16.08 -13.16
N ASP A 124 0.57 16.35 -11.95
CA ASP A 124 -0.17 17.59 -11.70
C ASP A 124 0.66 18.86 -11.83
N SER A 125 1.97 18.76 -11.58
CA SER A 125 2.93 19.85 -11.76
C SER A 125 3.53 19.95 -13.16
N CYS A 126 3.14 19.08 -14.11
CA CYS A 126 3.68 19.09 -15.46
C CYS A 126 2.97 20.15 -16.34
N SER A 127 3.74 21.11 -16.87
CA SER A 127 3.22 22.23 -17.69
C SER A 127 2.63 21.83 -19.04
N LYS A 128 2.94 20.64 -19.54
CA LYS A 128 2.47 20.10 -20.84
C LYS A 128 1.84 18.72 -20.68
N LYS A 129 1.03 18.53 -19.64
CA LYS A 129 0.40 17.23 -19.37
C LYS A 129 -0.71 16.93 -20.39
N THR A 130 -0.61 15.79 -21.07
CA THR A 130 -1.68 15.22 -21.90
C THR A 130 -2.50 14.16 -21.16
N LEU A 131 -1.97 13.68 -20.03
CA LEU A 131 -2.59 12.72 -19.11
C LEU A 131 -2.46 13.26 -17.68
N SER A 132 -3.41 12.94 -16.81
CA SER A 132 -3.34 13.29 -15.38
C SER A 132 -2.41 12.37 -14.58
N ARG A 133 -2.25 11.12 -15.03
CA ARG A 133 -1.45 10.09 -14.37
C ARG A 133 -0.86 9.09 -15.37
N PRO A 134 0.11 8.24 -14.95
CA PRO A 134 0.69 7.21 -15.80
C PRO A 134 -0.34 6.16 -16.23
N LEU A 135 -0.12 5.54 -17.40
CA LEU A 135 -0.94 4.41 -17.88
C LEU A 135 -0.56 3.08 -17.21
N SER A 136 0.65 2.98 -16.67
CA SER A 136 1.20 1.79 -16.03
C SER A 136 1.88 2.14 -14.72
N PHE A 137 1.65 1.33 -13.71
CA PHE A 137 2.29 1.43 -12.40
C PHE A 137 3.17 0.21 -12.17
N PHE A 138 4.28 0.44 -11.49
CA PHE A 138 5.24 -0.59 -11.14
C PHE A 138 5.36 -0.63 -9.62
N LEU A 139 5.12 -1.80 -9.05
CA LEU A 139 5.53 -2.08 -7.68
C LEU A 139 6.98 -2.54 -7.72
N ALA A 140 7.87 -1.76 -7.12
CA ALA A 140 9.26 -2.11 -6.94
C ALA A 140 9.50 -2.48 -5.48
N VAL A 141 10.23 -3.57 -5.26
CA VAL A 141 10.69 -4.02 -3.96
C VAL A 141 12.22 -3.94 -3.90
N ARG A 142 12.76 -3.45 -2.79
CA ARG A 142 14.20 -3.28 -2.58
C ARG A 142 14.67 -4.11 -1.39
N SER A 143 15.87 -4.69 -1.46
CA SER A 143 16.47 -5.41 -0.35
C SER A 143 16.69 -4.50 0.87
N GLY A 144 16.67 -5.10 2.06
CA GLY A 144 16.77 -4.39 3.33
C GLY A 144 18.16 -4.06 3.83
N GLU A 145 19.19 -4.10 2.99
CA GLU A 145 20.54 -3.71 3.40
C GLU A 145 20.54 -2.25 3.85
N THR A 146 20.93 -2.03 5.10
CA THR A 146 20.90 -0.74 5.77
C THR A 146 21.80 0.24 5.01
N VAL A 147 21.19 1.17 4.26
CA VAL A 147 21.93 2.26 3.62
C VAL A 147 22.35 3.23 4.72
N GLU A 148 23.60 3.11 5.16
CA GLU A 148 24.23 4.05 6.07
C GLU A 148 24.36 5.41 5.35
N LYS A 149 23.56 6.39 5.80
CA LYS A 149 23.56 7.83 5.41
C LYS A 149 22.98 8.15 4.03
N ASP A 150 21.71 8.55 4.03
CA ASP A 150 21.07 9.34 2.96
C ASP A 150 21.77 10.70 2.82
N TYR A 151 22.88 10.75 2.08
CA TYR A 151 23.37 11.99 1.51
C TYR A 151 22.42 12.37 0.37
N LYS A 152 21.59 13.40 0.58
CA LYS A 152 20.77 14.01 -0.47
C LYS A 152 21.56 15.17 -1.08
N PRO A 153 22.34 14.98 -2.15
CA PRO A 153 22.99 16.10 -2.81
C PRO A 153 21.92 17.05 -3.33
N SER A 154 21.92 18.30 -2.87
CA SER A 154 21.19 19.36 -3.56
C SER A 154 21.94 19.62 -4.86
N LEU A 155 21.39 19.17 -5.99
CA LEU A 155 21.79 19.68 -7.30
C LEU A 155 21.30 21.14 -7.36
N GLN A 156 22.19 22.08 -7.04
CA GLN A 156 21.97 23.49 -7.35
C GLN A 156 22.35 23.69 -8.82
N ASP A 157 21.38 24.03 -9.64
CA ASP A 157 21.64 24.50 -11.00
C ASP A 157 22.46 25.80 -10.91
N ASN A 158 23.72 25.75 -11.36
CA ASN A 158 24.51 26.96 -11.56
C ASN A 158 23.85 27.77 -12.67
N PRO A 159 23.45 29.04 -12.45
CA PRO A 159 23.00 29.87 -13.54
C PRO A 159 24.19 30.13 -14.47
N THR A 160 24.12 29.57 -15.67
CA THR A 160 24.99 29.94 -16.79
C THR A 160 24.88 31.44 -16.99
N ILE A 161 25.93 32.18 -16.60
CA ILE A 161 26.10 33.59 -16.94
C ILE A 161 26.30 33.66 -18.45
N ALA A 162 25.36 34.30 -19.15
CA ALA A 162 25.50 34.79 -20.51
C ALA A 162 25.22 36.30 -20.51
#